data_AF-A0A353D0I3-F1
#
_entry.id   AF-A0A353D0I3-F1
#
_cell.length_a   1.000
_cell.length_b   1.000
_cell.length_c   1.000
_cell.angle_alpha   90.00
_cell.angle_beta   90.00
_cell.angle_gamma   90.00
#
_symmetry.space_group_name_H-M   'P 1'
#
loop_
_entity.id
_entity.type
_entity.pdbx_description
1 polymer ?
#
loop_
_entity_poly.entity_id
_entity_poly.type
_entity_poly.pdbx_seq_one_letter_code
_entity_poly.pdbx_strand_id
1 'polypeptide(L)'
;MNVLTFKIETVPDVELGKRLYDLHDLSDEDVTRVMIAKCREQEGPDGKLALHMQRIAAISALYRDDDSIKVWSLGDVKSNEKHLIQHFFAGIEKYTPTLVSWNGSRHDLPVIHYRALKYGISSKIYWDKENNYHGRFHSRHVDLMDTLSGHQQPGLAPLNEIALMLDLPASSSNDTAESGDIDLLRQQCETDVLNIWLVYLHWLHLTTALDDAGLTNECQVVKESLLQENLPHLTEYLKAWNEKSV
;
A
#
# COMPACT_ATOMS: atom_id res chain seq x y z
N MET A 1 10.09 17.23 4.69
CA MET A 1 10.25 15.83 5.14
C MET A 1 10.93 15.04 4.00
N ASN A 2 11.29 13.77 4.15
CA ASN A 2 11.65 12.91 2.99
C ASN A 2 11.00 11.53 3.20
N VAL A 3 9.71 11.46 2.88
CA VAL A 3 8.87 10.30 3.21
C VAL A 3 8.13 9.82 1.97
N LEU A 4 8.14 8.50 1.77
CA LEU A 4 7.39 7.81 0.73
C LEU A 4 6.41 6.84 1.40
N THR A 5 5.15 7.24 1.46
CA THR A 5 4.06 6.34 1.83
C THR A 5 3.68 5.49 0.63
N PHE A 6 3.45 4.19 0.82
CA PHE A 6 3.06 3.31 -0.28
C PHE A 6 2.07 2.23 0.14
N LYS A 7 1.37 1.70 -0.87
CA LYS A 7 0.52 0.49 -0.79
C LYS A 7 0.65 -0.26 -2.11
N ILE A 8 0.51 -1.58 -2.06
CA ILE A 8 0.31 -2.39 -3.27
C ILE A 8 -1.11 -2.94 -3.30
N GLU A 9 -1.62 -3.11 -4.50
CA GLU A 9 -2.78 -3.95 -4.76
C GLU A 9 -2.35 -5.19 -5.52
N THR A 10 -2.96 -6.32 -5.16
CA THR A 10 -2.55 -7.64 -5.63
C THR A 10 -3.71 -8.44 -6.18
N VAL A 11 -3.42 -9.22 -7.21
CA VAL A 11 -4.31 -10.24 -7.77
C VAL A 11 -3.66 -11.62 -7.66
N PRO A 12 -4.41 -12.72 -7.71
CA PRO A 12 -3.83 -14.06 -7.77
C PRO A 12 -2.88 -14.23 -8.96
N ASP A 13 -1.70 -14.83 -8.74
CA ASP A 13 -0.80 -15.26 -9.81
C ASP A 13 -1.29 -16.58 -10.40
N VAL A 14 -2.27 -16.49 -11.29
CA VAL A 14 -2.91 -17.64 -11.95
C VAL A 14 -1.90 -18.46 -12.75
N GLU A 15 -0.89 -17.83 -13.36
CA GLU A 15 0.16 -18.56 -14.09
C GLU A 15 0.95 -19.47 -13.15
N LEU A 16 1.31 -18.96 -11.97
CA LEU A 16 1.95 -19.76 -10.93
C LEU A 16 1.00 -20.83 -10.38
N GLY A 17 -0.26 -20.49 -10.12
CA GLY A 17 -1.29 -21.43 -9.66
C GLY A 17 -1.46 -22.62 -10.61
N LYS A 18 -1.56 -22.36 -11.92
CA LYS A 18 -1.62 -23.40 -12.97
C LYS A 18 -0.45 -24.37 -12.88
N ARG A 19 0.77 -23.85 -12.65
CA ARG A 19 2.00 -24.66 -12.56
C ARG A 19 2.14 -25.41 -11.24
N LEU A 20 1.76 -24.81 -10.11
CA LEU A 20 1.90 -25.43 -8.79
C LEU A 20 0.94 -26.60 -8.58
N TYR A 21 -0.23 -26.52 -9.21
CA TYR A 21 -1.32 -27.47 -8.97
C TYR A 21 -1.73 -28.27 -10.21
N ASP A 22 -0.97 -28.17 -11.31
CA ASP A 22 -1.23 -28.87 -12.57
C ASP A 22 -2.65 -28.60 -13.12
N LEU A 23 -3.05 -27.33 -13.16
CA LEU A 23 -4.41 -26.88 -13.50
C LEU A 23 -4.49 -26.21 -14.88
N HIS A 24 -3.69 -26.69 -15.83
CA HIS A 24 -3.52 -26.02 -17.13
C HIS A 24 -4.81 -25.91 -17.95
N ASP A 25 -5.77 -26.82 -17.74
CA ASP A 25 -7.05 -26.86 -18.45
C ASP A 25 -8.16 -26.04 -17.79
N LEU A 26 -7.89 -25.41 -16.64
CA LEU A 26 -8.88 -24.62 -15.89
C LEU A 26 -8.88 -23.15 -16.29
N SER A 27 -10.05 -22.52 -16.13
CA SER A 27 -10.21 -21.07 -16.24
C SER A 27 -9.42 -20.33 -15.15
N ASP A 28 -9.09 -19.06 -15.37
CA ASP A 28 -8.33 -18.27 -14.39
C ASP A 28 -9.09 -18.09 -13.07
N GLU A 29 -10.42 -18.03 -13.14
CA GLU A 29 -11.32 -17.99 -11.98
C GLU A 29 -11.29 -19.33 -11.21
N ASP A 30 -11.36 -20.45 -11.91
CA ASP A 30 -11.27 -21.79 -11.29
C ASP A 30 -9.92 -22.02 -10.63
N VAL A 31 -8.83 -21.63 -11.29
CA VAL A 31 -7.48 -21.72 -10.71
C VAL A 31 -7.40 -20.90 -9.43
N THR A 32 -7.92 -19.67 -9.45
CA THR A 32 -7.98 -18.81 -8.25
C THR A 32 -8.75 -19.49 -7.11
N ARG A 33 -9.91 -20.09 -7.40
CA ARG A 33 -10.70 -20.84 -6.41
C ARG A 33 -9.89 -21.99 -5.81
N VAL A 34 -9.18 -22.76 -6.62
CA VAL A 34 -8.34 -23.88 -6.15
C VAL A 34 -7.18 -23.38 -5.29
N MET A 35 -6.51 -22.29 -5.69
CA MET A 35 -5.42 -21.69 -4.90
C MET A 35 -5.90 -21.29 -3.51
N ILE A 36 -7.03 -20.60 -3.40
CA ILE A 36 -7.61 -20.19 -2.12
C ILE A 36 -8.05 -21.40 -1.29
N ALA A 37 -8.69 -22.40 -1.92
CA ALA A 37 -9.08 -23.63 -1.24
C ALA A 37 -7.87 -24.38 -0.67
N LYS A 38 -6.75 -24.42 -1.40
CA LYS A 38 -5.49 -25.03 -0.93
C LYS A 38 -4.90 -24.30 0.27
N CYS A 39 -4.94 -22.97 0.29
CA CYS A 39 -4.53 -22.20 1.47
C CYS A 39 -5.43 -22.48 2.68
N ARG A 40 -6.75 -22.56 2.49
CA ARG A 40 -7.69 -22.88 3.58
C ARG A 40 -7.52 -24.29 4.13
N GLU A 41 -7.16 -25.25 3.28
CA GLU A 41 -6.83 -26.61 3.71
C GLU A 41 -5.61 -26.64 4.65
N GLN A 42 -4.63 -25.75 4.42
CA GLN A 42 -3.39 -25.70 5.18
C GLN A 42 -3.45 -24.82 6.44
N GLU A 43 -4.09 -23.66 6.34
CA GLU A 43 -4.10 -22.63 7.39
C GLU A 43 -5.42 -22.58 8.18
N GLY A 44 -6.45 -23.31 7.73
CA GLY A 44 -7.80 -23.30 8.30
C GLY A 44 -8.79 -22.44 7.51
N PRO A 45 -10.06 -22.34 7.97
CA PRO A 45 -11.14 -21.69 7.22
C PRO A 45 -10.86 -20.26 6.74
N ASP A 46 -10.06 -19.51 7.51
CA ASP A 46 -9.68 -18.12 7.26
C ASP A 46 -8.39 -17.98 6.43
N GLY A 47 -7.83 -19.09 5.94
CA GLY A 47 -6.64 -19.12 5.11
C GLY A 47 -6.78 -18.21 3.89
N LYS A 48 -5.84 -17.28 3.76
CA LYS A 48 -5.77 -16.31 2.66
C LYS A 48 -4.78 -16.78 1.60
N LEU A 49 -4.83 -16.17 0.42
CA LEU A 49 -3.89 -16.50 -0.62
C LEU A 49 -2.45 -16.18 -0.15
N ALA A 50 -1.58 -17.19 -0.18
CA ALA A 50 -0.20 -17.06 0.27
C ALA A 50 0.54 -15.97 -0.51
N LEU A 51 1.39 -15.19 0.17
CA LEU A 51 2.03 -13.98 -0.40
C LEU A 51 2.81 -14.24 -1.71
N HIS A 52 3.49 -15.39 -1.82
CA HIS A 52 4.24 -15.77 -3.02
C HIS A 52 3.34 -16.15 -4.21
N MET A 53 2.07 -16.46 -3.98
CA MET A 53 1.05 -16.74 -4.99
C MET A 53 0.29 -15.48 -5.44
N GLN A 54 0.67 -14.31 -4.94
CA GLN A 54 0.10 -13.04 -5.34
C GLN A 54 0.95 -12.38 -6.43
N ARG A 55 0.30 -11.56 -7.26
CA ARG A 55 0.89 -10.72 -8.31
C ARG A 55 0.50 -9.27 -8.05
N ILE A 56 1.44 -8.34 -8.17
CA ILE A 56 1.18 -6.91 -8.02
C ILE A 56 0.45 -6.39 -9.25
N ALA A 57 -0.74 -5.81 -9.03
CA ALA A 57 -1.56 -5.14 -10.03
C ALA A 57 -1.34 -3.63 -10.03
N ALA A 58 -1.14 -3.01 -8.86
CA ALA A 58 -0.78 -1.62 -8.73
C ALA A 58 0.18 -1.38 -7.56
N ILE A 59 0.95 -0.31 -7.65
CA ILE A 59 1.71 0.25 -6.54
C ILE A 59 1.38 1.73 -6.52
N SER A 60 0.71 2.20 -5.48
CA SER A 60 0.45 3.62 -5.28
C SER A 60 1.38 4.17 -4.21
N ALA A 61 1.70 5.45 -4.36
CA ALA A 61 2.62 6.14 -3.50
C ALA A 61 2.20 7.59 -3.27
N LEU A 62 2.54 8.08 -2.08
CA LEU A 62 2.54 9.49 -1.77
C LEU A 62 3.95 9.86 -1.32
N TYR A 63 4.53 10.86 -1.98
CA TYR A 63 5.85 11.35 -1.64
C TYR A 63 5.74 12.78 -1.13
N ARG A 64 6.29 13.01 0.06
CA ARG A 64 6.43 14.33 0.69
C ARG A 64 7.91 14.63 0.85
N ASP A 65 8.39 15.63 0.11
CA ASP A 65 9.68 16.25 0.38
C ASP A 65 9.53 17.51 1.25
N ASP A 66 10.45 18.48 1.19
CA ASP A 66 10.30 19.75 1.92
C ASP A 66 9.32 20.69 1.21
N ASP A 67 9.30 20.70 -0.12
CA ASP A 67 8.62 21.71 -0.94
C ASP A 67 7.29 21.22 -1.52
N SER A 68 7.11 19.90 -1.65
CA SER A 68 6.01 19.31 -2.39
C SER A 68 5.44 18.06 -1.74
N ILE A 69 4.19 17.78 -2.08
CA ILE A 69 3.50 16.53 -1.79
C ILE A 69 2.79 16.08 -3.06
N LYS A 70 2.91 14.79 -3.38
CA LYS A 70 2.24 14.21 -4.54
C LYS A 70 1.76 12.80 -4.23
N VAL A 71 0.53 12.48 -4.65
CA VAL A 71 -0.03 11.11 -4.65
C VAL A 71 -0.20 10.62 -6.09
N TRP A 72 0.22 9.39 -6.37
CA TRP A 72 0.06 8.78 -7.68
C TRP A 72 0.27 7.25 -7.64
N SER A 73 -0.24 6.56 -8.65
CA SER A 73 0.10 5.18 -8.94
C SER A 73 1.31 5.08 -9.86
N LEU A 74 2.30 4.22 -9.54
CA LEU A 74 3.47 3.98 -10.39
C LEU A 74 3.04 3.43 -11.77
N GLY A 75 3.75 3.85 -12.82
CA GLY A 75 3.45 3.47 -14.20
C GLY A 75 2.09 3.99 -14.69
N ASP A 76 1.53 3.31 -15.68
CA ASP A 76 0.17 3.51 -16.21
C ASP A 76 -0.62 2.18 -16.19
N VAL A 77 -1.87 2.21 -16.64
CA VAL A 77 -2.74 1.01 -16.68
C VAL A 77 -2.23 -0.13 -17.58
N LYS A 78 -1.27 0.17 -18.47
CA LYS A 78 -0.66 -0.82 -19.38
C LYS A 78 0.69 -1.33 -18.85
N SER A 79 1.17 -0.76 -17.76
CA SER A 79 2.46 -1.09 -17.17
C SER A 79 2.42 -2.49 -16.59
N ASN A 80 3.37 -3.31 -16.99
CA ASN A 80 3.51 -4.65 -16.42
C ASN A 80 4.11 -4.61 -15.01
N GLU A 81 3.90 -5.68 -14.26
CA GLU A 81 4.36 -5.82 -12.88
C GLU A 81 5.87 -5.56 -12.71
N LYS A 82 6.70 -6.05 -13.64
CA LYS A 82 8.15 -5.85 -13.62
C LYS A 82 8.49 -4.36 -13.62
N HIS A 83 7.82 -3.57 -14.46
CA HIS A 83 8.01 -2.13 -14.57
C HIS A 83 7.65 -1.41 -13.27
N LEU A 84 6.52 -1.79 -12.64
CA LEU A 84 6.09 -1.20 -11.36
C LEU A 84 7.13 -1.41 -10.26
N ILE A 85 7.65 -2.64 -10.13
CA ILE A 85 8.65 -2.99 -9.12
C ILE A 85 9.99 -2.28 -9.40
N GLN A 86 10.40 -2.18 -10.67
CA GLN A 86 11.59 -1.43 -11.06
C GLN A 86 11.47 0.04 -10.66
N HIS A 87 10.32 0.66 -10.90
CA HIS A 87 10.07 2.05 -10.53
C HIS A 87 10.06 2.25 -9.01
N PHE A 88 9.47 1.32 -8.26
CA PHE A 88 9.48 1.36 -6.79
C PHE A 88 10.91 1.38 -6.23
N PHE A 89 11.75 0.42 -6.65
CA PHE A 89 13.14 0.37 -6.21
C PHE A 89 13.98 1.55 -6.74
N ALA A 90 13.75 2.01 -7.97
CA ALA A 90 14.43 3.18 -8.51
C ALA A 90 14.11 4.47 -7.72
N GLY A 91 12.87 4.61 -7.26
CA GLY A 91 12.49 5.70 -6.35
C GLY A 91 13.26 5.65 -5.04
N ILE A 92 13.36 4.46 -4.44
CA ILE A 92 14.13 4.26 -3.21
C ILE A 92 15.63 4.55 -3.42
N GLU A 93 16.22 4.07 -4.51
CA GLU A 93 17.63 4.37 -4.85
C GLU A 93 17.87 5.87 -5.03
N LYS A 94 16.96 6.56 -5.72
CA LYS A 94 17.13 7.97 -6.07
C LYS A 94 16.93 8.91 -4.89
N TYR A 95 15.89 8.68 -4.10
CA TYR A 95 15.45 9.62 -3.07
C TYR A 95 15.82 9.16 -1.65
N THR A 96 16.14 7.87 -1.48
CA THR A 96 16.45 7.25 -0.18
C THR A 96 15.49 7.68 0.95
N PRO A 97 14.16 7.63 0.73
CA PRO A 97 13.18 8.17 1.66
C PRO A 97 13.03 7.28 2.90
N THR A 98 12.34 7.77 3.92
CA THR A 98 11.69 6.88 4.90
C THR A 98 10.43 6.30 4.26
N LEU A 99 10.27 4.98 4.25
CA LEU A 99 9.05 4.33 3.82
C LEU A 99 8.00 4.36 4.93
N VAL A 100 6.75 4.58 4.55
CA VAL A 100 5.59 4.45 5.46
C VAL A 100 4.55 3.54 4.81
N SER A 101 3.94 2.66 5.59
CA SER A 101 2.90 1.74 5.11
C SER A 101 1.93 1.37 6.23
N TRP A 102 0.81 0.75 5.86
CA TRP A 102 -0.07 0.04 6.79
C TRP A 102 -0.01 -1.46 6.54
N ASN A 103 0.54 -2.24 7.48
CA ASN A 103 0.77 -3.68 7.33
C ASN A 103 1.77 -4.07 6.22
N GLY A 104 2.60 -3.13 5.77
CA GLY A 104 3.53 -3.36 4.67
C GLY A 104 4.63 -4.38 4.98
N SER A 105 5.04 -4.52 6.25
CA SER A 105 6.09 -5.47 6.65
C SER A 105 5.62 -6.92 6.55
N ARG A 106 4.32 -7.16 6.71
CA ARG A 106 3.73 -8.51 6.73
C ARG A 106 3.05 -8.88 5.42
N HIS A 107 2.78 -7.89 4.56
CA HIS A 107 2.10 -8.09 3.29
C HIS A 107 2.87 -7.48 2.12
N ASP A 108 2.87 -6.14 2.02
CA ASP A 108 3.26 -5.46 0.79
C ASP A 108 4.75 -5.68 0.42
N LEU A 109 5.67 -5.50 1.37
CA LEU A 109 7.10 -5.72 1.15
C LEU A 109 7.42 -7.20 0.88
N PRO A 110 6.94 -8.19 1.65
CA PRO A 110 7.15 -9.60 1.31
C PRO A 110 6.65 -9.97 -0.08
N VAL A 111 5.50 -9.46 -0.52
CA VAL A 111 5.02 -9.66 -1.90
C VAL A 111 6.01 -9.03 -2.88
N ILE A 112 6.38 -7.75 -2.70
CA ILE A 112 7.39 -7.09 -3.52
C ILE A 112 8.70 -7.90 -3.58
N HIS A 113 9.15 -8.51 -2.48
CA HIS A 113 10.36 -9.33 -2.44
C HIS A 113 10.26 -10.57 -3.34
N TYR A 114 9.17 -11.34 -3.23
CA TYR A 114 8.96 -12.50 -4.09
C TYR A 114 8.85 -12.12 -5.56
N ARG A 115 8.19 -11.00 -5.86
CA ARG A 115 8.04 -10.53 -7.25
C ARG A 115 9.35 -9.97 -7.80
N ALA A 116 10.13 -9.27 -6.99
CA ALA A 116 11.49 -8.84 -7.34
C ALA A 116 12.40 -10.03 -7.61
N LEU A 117 12.31 -11.09 -6.79
CA LEU A 117 13.03 -12.35 -7.00
C LEU A 117 12.65 -12.98 -8.34
N LYS A 118 11.35 -13.08 -8.67
CA LYS A 118 10.86 -13.59 -9.98
C LYS A 118 11.46 -12.83 -11.16
N TYR A 119 11.58 -11.50 -11.06
CA TYR A 119 12.04 -10.65 -12.16
C TYR A 119 13.53 -10.29 -12.15
N GLY A 120 14.29 -10.75 -11.15
CA GLY A 120 15.70 -10.42 -10.99
C GLY A 120 15.96 -8.92 -10.74
N ILE A 121 15.06 -8.26 -10.01
CA ILE A 121 15.19 -6.83 -9.66
C ILE A 121 15.88 -6.71 -8.31
N SER A 122 16.88 -5.84 -8.22
CA SER A 122 17.62 -5.57 -6.98
C SER A 122 17.79 -4.07 -6.76
N SER A 123 17.87 -3.67 -5.50
CA SER A 123 18.29 -2.34 -5.06
C SER A 123 19.35 -2.51 -3.97
N LYS A 124 20.50 -1.87 -4.16
CA LYS A 124 21.60 -1.89 -3.20
C LYS A 124 21.21 -1.15 -1.93
N ILE A 125 20.54 -0.01 -2.05
CA ILE A 125 20.08 0.80 -0.92
C ILE A 125 19.01 0.05 -0.12
N TYR A 126 18.08 -0.62 -0.80
CA TYR A 126 17.01 -1.36 -0.13
C TYR A 126 17.53 -2.54 0.72
N TRP A 127 18.45 -3.31 0.12
CA TRP A 127 19.05 -4.51 0.71
C TRP A 127 20.36 -4.25 1.45
N ASP A 128 20.64 -3.01 1.83
CA ASP A 128 21.77 -2.70 2.70
C ASP A 128 21.67 -3.54 4.00
N LYS A 129 22.79 -3.82 4.65
CA LYS A 129 22.77 -4.64 5.89
C LYS A 129 22.53 -3.80 7.13
N GLU A 130 23.05 -2.59 7.15
CA GLU A 130 23.06 -1.72 8.32
C GLU A 130 21.89 -0.74 8.29
N ASN A 131 21.55 -0.22 7.11
CA ASN A 131 20.57 0.85 6.93
C ASN A 131 19.47 0.46 5.95
N ASN A 132 18.57 -0.42 6.40
CA ASN A 132 17.74 -1.21 5.49
C ASN A 132 16.23 -1.06 5.72
N TYR A 133 15.46 -1.43 4.72
CA TYR A 133 14.00 -1.22 4.69
C TYR A 133 13.18 -2.45 5.12
N HIS A 134 13.82 -3.59 5.37
CA HIS A 134 13.15 -4.86 5.65
C HIS A 134 13.26 -5.28 7.13
N GLY A 135 14.19 -4.68 7.87
CA GLY A 135 14.35 -4.89 9.31
C GLY A 135 13.22 -4.21 10.07
N ARG A 136 12.44 -5.01 10.82
CA ARG A 136 11.24 -4.56 11.55
C ARG A 136 11.45 -3.32 12.43
N PHE A 137 12.62 -3.19 13.06
CA PHE A 137 12.93 -2.10 14.00
C PHE A 137 13.85 -1.03 13.40
N HIS A 138 14.04 -1.06 12.08
CA HIS A 138 14.87 -0.09 11.39
C HIS A 138 14.06 1.18 11.07
N SER A 139 14.67 2.36 11.23
CA SER A 139 14.00 3.65 11.02
C SER A 139 13.67 3.99 9.55
N ARG A 140 14.09 3.15 8.61
CA ARG A 140 13.87 3.36 7.17
C ARG A 140 12.48 2.96 6.72
N HIS A 141 11.77 2.17 7.53
CA HIS A 141 10.40 1.77 7.25
C HIS A 141 9.57 1.84 8.52
N VAL A 142 8.54 2.67 8.49
CA VAL A 142 7.52 2.76 9.53
C VAL A 142 6.28 2.02 9.06
N ASP A 143 6.10 0.79 9.55
CA ASP A 143 4.83 0.08 9.45
C ASP A 143 3.92 0.54 10.59
N LEU A 144 2.96 1.40 10.25
CA LEU A 144 2.06 2.02 11.23
C LEU A 144 1.21 1.00 11.97
N MET A 145 0.71 -0.04 11.28
CA MET A 145 -0.11 -1.05 11.93
C MET A 145 0.72 -1.87 12.91
N ASP A 146 1.93 -2.27 12.53
CA ASP A 146 2.82 -3.02 13.42
C ASP A 146 3.28 -2.19 14.63
N THR A 147 3.51 -0.88 14.42
CA THR A 147 3.91 0.06 15.47
C THR A 147 2.77 0.34 16.44
N LEU A 148 1.59 0.73 15.94
CA LEU A 148 0.43 1.10 16.76
C LEU A 148 -0.19 -0.08 17.51
N SER A 149 -0.11 -1.29 16.94
CA SER A 149 -0.56 -2.52 17.61
C SER A 149 0.37 -3.00 18.74
N GLY A 150 1.44 -2.24 19.03
CA GLY A 150 2.47 -2.65 19.99
C GLY A 150 3.13 -3.97 19.60
N HIS A 151 3.24 -4.24 18.29
CA HIS A 151 3.82 -5.46 17.74
C HIS A 151 3.03 -6.75 18.02
N GLN A 152 1.77 -6.65 18.47
CA GLN A 152 0.95 -7.79 18.89
C GLN A 152 -0.20 -8.09 17.92
N GLN A 153 -0.44 -9.38 17.65
CA GLN A 153 -1.52 -9.83 16.76
C GLN A 153 -2.93 -9.36 17.18
N PRO A 154 -3.31 -9.39 18.47
CA PRO A 154 -4.65 -8.94 18.86
C PRO A 154 -4.88 -7.43 18.70
N GLY A 155 -3.82 -6.63 18.58
CA GLY A 155 -3.90 -5.18 18.44
C GLY A 155 -3.94 -4.68 17.00
N LEU A 156 -3.95 -5.58 16.00
CA LEU A 156 -4.01 -5.17 14.60
C LEU A 156 -5.42 -4.70 14.25
N ALA A 157 -5.50 -3.61 13.48
CA ALA A 157 -6.76 -3.03 13.03
C ALA A 157 -6.73 -2.79 11.51
N PRO A 158 -7.87 -2.95 10.80
CA PRO A 158 -7.97 -2.57 9.40
C PRO A 158 -7.77 -1.06 9.21
N LEU A 159 -7.08 -0.66 8.14
CA LEU A 159 -6.86 0.77 7.82
C LEU A 159 -8.17 1.54 7.75
N ASN A 160 -9.21 0.93 7.14
CA ASN A 160 -10.50 1.56 6.97
C ASN A 160 -11.17 1.91 8.31
N GLU A 161 -11.05 1.05 9.32
CA GLU A 161 -11.61 1.30 10.65
C GLU A 161 -10.83 2.42 11.36
N ILE A 162 -9.51 2.47 11.20
CA ILE A 162 -8.68 3.53 11.75
C ILE A 162 -8.94 4.88 11.05
N ALA A 163 -9.14 4.87 9.73
CA ALA A 163 -9.53 6.06 8.98
C ALA A 163 -10.89 6.60 9.47
N LEU A 164 -11.87 5.72 9.67
CA LEU A 164 -13.16 6.10 10.27
C LEU A 164 -13.01 6.66 11.68
N MET A 165 -12.16 6.06 12.52
CA MET A 165 -11.88 6.53 13.88
C MET A 165 -11.27 7.94 13.90
N LEU A 166 -10.54 8.32 12.85
CA LEU A 166 -9.92 9.64 12.69
C LEU A 166 -10.79 10.61 11.87
N ASP A 167 -12.07 10.30 11.65
CA ASP A 167 -12.99 11.10 10.84
C ASP A 167 -12.50 11.35 9.40
N LEU A 168 -11.69 10.44 8.86
CA LEU A 168 -11.20 10.47 7.48
C LEU A 168 -12.18 9.78 6.52
N PRO A 169 -12.12 10.07 5.21
CA PRO A 169 -12.83 9.28 4.22
C PRO A 169 -12.38 7.82 4.28
N ALA A 170 -13.37 6.93 4.28
CA ALA A 170 -13.17 5.49 4.26
C ALA A 170 -13.63 4.97 2.90
N SER A 171 -12.89 4.05 2.31
CA SER A 171 -13.30 3.43 1.05
C SER A 171 -14.65 2.74 1.27
N SER A 172 -15.64 3.06 0.42
CA SER A 172 -16.89 2.33 0.38
C SER A 172 -16.59 0.86 0.03
N SER A 173 -16.91 -0.06 0.93
CA SER A 173 -16.76 -1.51 0.72
C SER A 173 -17.61 -2.08 -0.43
N ASN A 174 -18.36 -1.23 -1.14
CA ASN A 174 -19.35 -1.63 -2.13
C ASN A 174 -18.83 -1.59 -3.57
N ASP A 175 -17.72 -0.90 -3.83
CA ASP A 175 -17.07 -0.88 -5.14
C ASP A 175 -15.92 -1.89 -5.16
N THR A 176 -16.25 -3.18 -4.99
CA THR A 176 -15.24 -4.21 -5.26
C THR A 176 -14.90 -4.14 -6.74
N ALA A 177 -13.68 -3.72 -7.08
CA ALA A 177 -13.20 -3.77 -8.45
C ALA A 177 -13.45 -5.17 -9.00
N GLU A 178 -14.31 -5.27 -10.01
CA GLU A 178 -14.46 -6.52 -10.74
C GLU A 178 -13.11 -6.88 -11.38
N SER A 179 -12.85 -8.17 -11.52
CA SER A 179 -11.60 -8.65 -12.12
C SER A 179 -11.38 -8.02 -13.50
N GLY A 180 -10.50 -7.01 -13.58
CA GLY A 180 -10.16 -6.32 -14.82
C GLY A 180 -10.21 -4.79 -14.74
N ASP A 181 -10.84 -4.20 -13.71
CA ASP A 181 -10.86 -2.73 -13.55
C ASP A 181 -9.59 -2.22 -12.85
N ILE A 182 -8.51 -2.16 -13.62
CA ILE A 182 -7.20 -1.68 -13.15
C ILE A 182 -7.25 -0.18 -12.82
N ASP A 183 -8.10 0.60 -13.49
CA ASP A 183 -8.25 2.03 -13.21
C ASP A 183 -8.85 2.25 -11.82
N LEU A 184 -9.97 1.58 -11.51
CA LEU A 184 -10.60 1.68 -10.19
C LEU A 184 -9.68 1.18 -9.08
N LEU A 185 -9.00 0.04 -9.30
CA LEU A 185 -8.05 -0.52 -8.34
C LEU A 185 -6.90 0.45 -8.03
N ARG A 186 -6.40 1.17 -9.03
CA ARG A 186 -5.36 2.20 -8.85
C ARG A 186 -5.89 3.41 -8.08
N GLN A 187 -7.09 3.88 -8.40
CA GLN A 187 -7.74 4.99 -7.70
C GLN A 187 -7.97 4.66 -6.21
N GLN A 188 -8.47 3.46 -5.92
CA GLN A 188 -8.64 2.96 -4.55
C GLN A 188 -7.31 2.88 -3.82
N CYS A 189 -6.28 2.32 -4.45
CA CYS A 189 -4.94 2.23 -3.88
C CYS A 189 -4.35 3.62 -3.57
N GLU A 190 -4.61 4.64 -4.40
CA GLU A 190 -4.23 6.04 -4.12
C GLU A 190 -4.96 6.61 -2.91
N THR A 191 -6.26 6.34 -2.75
CA THR A 191 -7.02 6.78 -1.56
C THR A 191 -6.58 6.09 -0.28
N ASP A 192 -6.20 4.81 -0.36
CA ASP A 192 -5.62 4.08 0.77
C ASP A 192 -4.28 4.69 1.17
N VAL A 193 -3.42 5.01 0.21
CA VAL A 193 -2.15 5.69 0.47
C VAL A 193 -2.35 7.05 1.15
N LEU A 194 -3.38 7.81 0.76
CA LEU A 194 -3.76 9.05 1.45
C LEU A 194 -4.13 8.79 2.91
N ASN A 195 -4.98 7.78 3.17
CA ASN A 195 -5.34 7.40 4.53
C ASN A 195 -4.11 6.98 5.35
N ILE A 196 -3.19 6.20 4.79
CA ILE A 196 -1.94 5.82 5.47
C ILE A 196 -1.11 7.07 5.81
N TRP A 197 -1.00 8.03 4.89
CA TRP A 197 -0.29 9.28 5.13
C TRP A 197 -0.94 10.13 6.22
N LEU A 198 -2.27 10.26 6.23
CA LEU A 198 -2.96 11.03 7.25
C LEU A 198 -2.83 10.37 8.64
N VAL A 199 -2.94 9.03 8.72
CA VAL A 199 -2.64 8.29 9.96
C VAL A 199 -1.18 8.52 10.39
N TYR A 200 -0.24 8.59 9.44
CA TYR A 200 1.15 8.93 9.75
C TYR A 200 1.30 10.33 10.36
N LEU A 201 0.58 11.34 9.86
CA LEU A 201 0.59 12.68 10.44
C LEU A 201 0.05 12.67 11.89
N HIS A 202 -1.04 11.95 12.15
CA HIS A 202 -1.57 11.76 13.51
C HIS A 202 -0.57 11.02 14.41
N TRP A 203 0.17 10.04 13.88
CA TRP A 203 1.23 9.36 14.63
C TRP A 203 2.42 10.28 14.93
N LEU A 204 2.82 11.14 13.99
CA LEU A 204 3.84 12.16 14.23
C LEU A 204 3.41 13.16 15.31
N HIS A 205 2.13 13.56 15.31
CA HIS A 205 1.55 14.38 16.38
C HIS A 205 1.57 13.66 17.73
N LEU A 206 1.11 12.42 17.79
CA LEU A 206 1.12 11.57 18.98
C LEU A 206 2.54 11.39 19.57
N THR A 207 3.55 11.33 18.70
CA THR A 207 4.96 11.18 19.08
C THR A 207 5.68 12.51 19.26
N THR A 208 4.95 13.64 19.27
CA THR A 208 5.46 15.01 19.45
C THR A 208 6.42 15.52 18.36
N ALA A 209 6.50 14.82 17.22
CA ALA A 209 7.22 15.27 16.04
C ALA A 209 6.46 16.38 15.29
N LEU A 210 5.14 16.45 15.46
CA LEU A 210 4.30 17.58 15.09
C LEU A 210 3.56 18.11 16.33
N ASP A 211 3.38 19.42 16.41
CA ASP A 211 2.41 20.04 17.31
C ASP A 211 1.05 20.22 16.61
N ASP A 212 0.07 20.82 17.31
CA ASP A 212 -1.27 21.03 16.75
C ASP A 212 -1.26 21.89 15.49
N ALA A 213 -0.39 22.91 15.45
CA ALA A 213 -0.22 23.77 14.28
C ALA A 213 0.41 23.00 13.12
N GLY A 214 1.43 22.17 13.39
CA GLY A 214 2.10 21.32 12.40
C GLY A 214 1.15 20.29 11.79
N LEU A 215 0.34 19.61 12.61
CA LEU A 215 -0.69 18.69 12.11
C LEU A 215 -1.70 19.41 11.23
N THR A 216 -2.20 20.57 11.67
CA THR A 216 -3.16 21.38 10.90
C THR A 216 -2.57 21.82 9.56
N ASN A 217 -1.32 22.29 9.55
CA ASN A 217 -0.62 22.76 8.35
C ASN A 217 -0.37 21.61 7.36
N GLU A 218 0.13 20.45 7.81
CA GLU A 218 0.38 19.32 6.91
C GLU A 218 -0.93 18.76 6.34
N CYS A 219 -2.02 18.72 7.11
CA CYS A 219 -3.35 18.39 6.57
C CYS A 219 -3.79 19.38 5.50
N GLN A 220 -3.55 20.68 5.70
CA GLN A 220 -3.88 21.71 4.71
C GLN A 220 -3.04 21.56 3.42
N VAL A 221 -1.75 21.25 3.54
CA VAL A 221 -0.87 20.96 2.40
C VAL A 221 -1.39 19.77 1.57
N VAL A 222 -1.87 18.71 2.22
CA VAL A 222 -2.53 17.59 1.52
C VAL A 222 -3.75 18.10 0.75
N LYS A 223 -4.67 18.82 1.41
CA LYS A 223 -5.90 19.32 0.78
C LYS A 223 -5.61 20.20 -0.44
N GLU A 224 -4.62 21.08 -0.34
CA GLU A 224 -4.19 21.95 -1.45
C GLU A 224 -3.61 21.16 -2.62
N SER A 225 -2.80 20.13 -2.35
CA SER A 225 -2.26 19.25 -3.39
C SER A 225 -3.36 18.48 -4.13
N LEU A 226 -4.36 17.94 -3.41
CA LEU A 226 -5.49 17.24 -4.05
C LEU A 226 -6.31 18.17 -4.94
N LEU A 227 -6.52 19.43 -4.54
CA LEU A 227 -7.16 20.44 -5.38
C LEU A 227 -6.37 20.75 -6.66
N GLN A 228 -5.04 20.76 -6.57
CA GLN A 228 -4.17 21.04 -7.71
C GLN A 228 -4.10 19.87 -8.71
N GLU A 229 -4.05 18.63 -8.23
CA GLU A 229 -4.05 17.44 -9.09
C GLU A 229 -5.39 17.29 -9.86
N ASN A 230 -6.50 17.72 -9.25
CA ASN A 230 -7.82 17.82 -9.89
C ASN A 230 -8.28 16.52 -10.60
N LEU A 231 -7.95 15.36 -10.00
CA LEU A 231 -8.43 14.06 -10.44
C LEU A 231 -9.81 13.77 -9.83
N PRO A 232 -10.73 13.08 -10.53
CA PRO A 232 -12.10 12.89 -10.06
C PRO A 232 -12.19 12.20 -8.69
N HIS A 233 -11.49 11.08 -8.49
CA HIS A 233 -11.52 10.31 -7.23
C HIS A 233 -10.86 11.08 -6.07
N LEU A 234 -9.82 11.86 -6.33
CA LEU A 234 -9.19 12.72 -5.32
C LEU A 234 -10.09 13.90 -4.92
N THR A 235 -10.85 14.44 -5.88
CA THR A 235 -11.82 15.50 -5.62
C THR A 235 -12.99 15.00 -4.77
N GLU A 236 -13.47 13.79 -5.05
CA GLU A 236 -14.49 13.12 -4.24
C GLU A 236 -13.97 12.81 -2.82
N TYR A 237 -12.76 12.28 -2.72
CA TYR A 237 -12.09 12.06 -1.42
C TYR A 237 -12.01 13.36 -0.61
N LEU A 238 -11.54 14.45 -1.21
CA LEU A 238 -11.42 15.75 -0.54
C LEU A 238 -12.79 16.30 -0.10
N LYS A 239 -13.82 16.14 -0.93
CA LYS A 239 -15.19 16.54 -0.57
C LYS A 239 -15.67 15.78 0.66
N ALA A 240 -15.54 14.44 0.65
CA ALA A 240 -15.93 13.60 1.78
C ALA A 240 -15.14 13.95 3.06
N TRP A 241 -13.86 14.31 2.93
CA TRP A 241 -13.03 14.70 4.08
C TRP A 241 -13.52 16.01 4.71
N ASN A 242 -13.87 16.99 3.88
CA ASN A 242 -14.38 18.26 4.37
C ASN A 242 -15.75 18.15 5.02
N GLU A 243 -16.62 17.23 4.57
CA GLU A 243 -17.93 17.01 5.19
C GLU A 243 -17.85 16.41 6.60
N LYS A 244 -16.80 15.60 6.88
CA LYS A 244 -16.57 15.01 8.21
C LYS A 244 -15.83 15.93 9.18
N SER A 245 -15.12 16.93 8.67
CA SER A 245 -14.34 17.89 9.48
C SER A 245 -15.19 19.05 10.05
N VAL A 246 -16.52 19.01 9.87
CA VAL A 246 -17.51 20.02 10.34
C VAL A 246 -18.24 19.50 11.56
#